data_AF-A0A495LZ50-F1
#
_entry.id   AF-A0A495LZ50-F1
#
_cell.length_a   1.000
_cell.length_b   1.000
_cell.length_c   1.000
_cell.angle_alpha   90.00
_cell.angle_beta   90.00
_cell.angle_gamma   90.00
#
_symmetry.space_group_name_H-M   'P 1'
#
loop_
_entity.id
_entity.type
_entity.pdbx_description
1 polymer ?
#
loop_
_entity_poly.entity_id
_entity_poly.type
_entity_poly.pdbx_seq_one_letter_code
_entity_poly.pdbx_strand_id
1 'polypeptide(L)'
;MNNYYESSYLTWELTPNKNLEFITAVFEHLEYLEENEVNTWKHAETSDYYFQQRPIGGDRPFPILDATLLATDLQAILSSHDLAPEGEIVFVKDQQLDNYRHQIQEASCFSNPSYAIFFSSENNIVKRIWFDYDEGHSVESNRLAMAGLLHHLGEKYALVLVDWYEKRAIDLSNKEATLQYLKDTSPKTV
;
A
#
# COMPACT_ATOMS: atom_id res chain seq x y z
N MET A 1 -22.10 -4.72 0.60
CA MET A 1 -21.02 -4.89 1.58
C MET A 1 -19.77 -5.12 0.75
N ASN A 2 -18.80 -4.22 0.86
CA ASN A 2 -17.56 -4.34 0.10
C ASN A 2 -16.71 -5.42 0.77
N ASN A 3 -16.26 -6.39 -0.03
CA ASN A 3 -15.35 -7.44 0.42
C ASN A 3 -13.95 -7.03 0.02
N TYR A 4 -13.03 -6.95 0.98
CA TYR A 4 -11.63 -6.64 0.71
C TYR A 4 -10.78 -7.90 0.90
N TYR A 5 -9.82 -8.15 0.01
CA TYR A 5 -8.93 -9.31 0.12
C TYR A 5 -7.78 -8.98 1.07
N GLU A 6 -7.40 -9.91 1.96
CA GLU A 6 -6.26 -9.70 2.87
C GLU A 6 -4.95 -9.38 2.12
N SER A 7 -4.82 -9.87 0.88
CA SER A 7 -3.69 -9.59 0.00
C SER A 7 -3.62 -8.15 -0.51
N SER A 8 -4.76 -7.44 -0.64
CA SER A 8 -4.78 -6.03 -1.09
C SER A 8 -3.99 -5.10 -0.16
N TYR A 9 -3.95 -5.42 1.14
CA TYR A 9 -3.23 -4.68 2.18
C TYR A 9 -1.72 -4.77 2.05
N LEU A 10 -1.25 -5.67 1.19
CA LEU A 10 0.15 -5.96 1.05
C LEU A 10 0.76 -5.28 -0.17
N THR A 11 -0.06 -4.75 -1.07
CA THR A 11 0.39 -4.15 -2.34
C THR A 11 0.90 -2.73 -2.14
N TRP A 12 0.08 -1.87 -1.54
CA TRP A 12 0.36 -0.43 -1.45
C TRP A 12 0.37 0.07 0.00
N GLU A 13 1.42 0.80 0.36
CA GLU A 13 1.63 1.34 1.69
C GLU A 13 2.15 2.78 1.63
N LEU A 14 1.71 3.65 2.55
CA LEU A 14 2.29 4.98 2.71
C LEU A 14 3.25 5.03 3.88
N THR A 15 4.43 5.62 3.64
CA THR A 15 5.51 5.72 4.61
C THR A 15 6.16 7.11 4.57
N PRO A 16 6.81 7.58 5.66
CA PRO A 16 7.57 8.83 5.63
C PRO A 16 8.66 8.83 4.56
N ASN A 17 8.84 9.95 3.86
CA ASN A 17 9.80 10.10 2.76
C ASN A 17 11.26 9.90 3.16
N LYS A 18 11.61 10.08 4.44
CA LYS A 18 12.93 9.76 4.99
C LYS A 18 13.33 8.29 4.79
N ASN A 19 12.35 7.41 4.55
CA ASN A 19 12.57 5.99 4.30
C ASN A 19 12.85 5.68 2.82
N LEU A 20 12.69 6.65 1.91
CA LEU A 20 12.74 6.42 0.46
C LEU A 20 14.06 5.80 0.01
N GLU A 21 15.20 6.35 0.46
CA GLU A 21 16.54 5.85 0.09
C GLU A 21 16.73 4.39 0.51
N PHE A 22 16.31 4.06 1.74
CA PHE A 22 16.39 2.69 2.24
C PHE A 22 15.45 1.74 1.48
N ILE A 23 14.22 2.17 1.17
CA ILE A 23 13.26 1.37 0.41
C ILE A 23 13.79 1.07 -1.00
N THR A 24 14.33 2.07 -1.68
CA THR A 24 14.96 1.88 -2.99
C THR A 24 16.11 0.89 -2.93
N ALA A 25 16.99 0.98 -1.92
CA ALA A 25 18.07 0.03 -1.73
C ALA A 25 17.57 -1.41 -1.46
N VAL A 26 16.47 -1.56 -0.72
CA VAL A 26 15.80 -2.86 -0.52
C VAL A 26 15.30 -3.41 -1.86
N PHE A 27 14.68 -2.58 -2.70
CA PHE A 27 14.21 -3.01 -4.01
C PHE A 27 15.36 -3.43 -4.94
N GLU A 28 16.43 -2.66 -5.01
CA GLU A 28 17.63 -3.03 -5.77
C GLU A 28 18.22 -4.37 -5.30
N HIS A 29 18.26 -4.61 -3.99
CA HIS A 29 18.72 -5.88 -3.44
C HIS A 29 17.80 -7.04 -3.84
N LEU A 30 16.48 -6.84 -3.77
CA LEU A 30 15.50 -7.86 -4.16
C LEU A 30 15.56 -8.18 -5.66
N GLU A 31 15.78 -7.18 -6.51
CA GLU A 31 16.02 -7.37 -7.96
C GLU A 31 17.31 -8.14 -8.21
N TYR A 32 18.42 -7.78 -7.54
CA TYR A 32 19.67 -8.51 -7.63
C TYR A 32 19.52 -9.99 -7.23
N LEU A 33 18.79 -10.28 -6.16
CA LEU A 33 18.51 -11.67 -5.76
C LEU A 33 17.71 -12.41 -6.82
N GLU A 34 16.67 -11.81 -7.37
CA GLU A 34 15.86 -12.41 -8.45
C GLU A 34 16.68 -12.65 -9.73
N GLU A 35 17.51 -11.69 -10.14
CA GLU A 35 18.36 -11.85 -11.32
C GLU A 35 19.42 -12.94 -11.12
N ASN A 36 20.04 -13.02 -9.94
CA ASN A 36 20.98 -14.10 -9.62
C ASN A 36 20.29 -15.46 -9.56
N GLU A 37 19.06 -15.50 -9.05
CA GLU A 37 18.25 -16.71 -9.09
C GLU A 37 17.96 -17.10 -10.53
N VAL A 38 17.34 -16.25 -11.34
CA VAL A 38 17.10 -16.55 -12.77
C VAL A 38 18.37 -17.01 -13.51
N ASN A 39 19.54 -16.45 -13.18
CA ASN A 39 20.83 -16.87 -13.75
C ASN A 39 21.40 -18.19 -13.19
N THR A 40 21.01 -18.61 -11.98
CA THR A 40 21.42 -19.89 -11.37
C THR A 40 20.46 -21.05 -11.70
N TRP A 41 19.30 -20.79 -12.30
CA TRP A 41 18.28 -21.79 -12.67
C TRP A 41 18.66 -22.68 -13.87
N LYS A 42 19.92 -22.67 -14.32
CA LYS A 42 20.43 -23.78 -15.15
C LYS A 42 20.56 -25.10 -14.38
N HIS A 43 20.45 -25.15 -13.04
CA HIS A 43 20.68 -26.38 -12.28
C HIS A 43 19.88 -26.56 -10.97
N ALA A 44 18.59 -26.25 -10.91
CA ALA A 44 17.74 -26.83 -9.85
C ALA A 44 16.27 -26.94 -10.29
N GLU A 45 15.70 -28.13 -10.10
CA GLU A 45 14.26 -28.35 -10.15
C GLU A 45 13.60 -27.52 -9.05
N THR A 46 12.74 -26.59 -9.48
CA THR A 46 11.66 -25.95 -8.71
C THR A 46 11.94 -25.77 -7.22
N SER A 47 12.53 -24.62 -6.84
CA SER A 47 12.52 -24.18 -5.44
C SER A 47 11.08 -23.77 -5.04
N ASP A 48 10.26 -24.76 -4.70
CA ASP A 48 8.89 -24.61 -4.19
C ASP A 48 8.76 -23.76 -2.90
N TYR A 49 9.88 -23.21 -2.40
CA TYR A 49 9.98 -22.51 -1.13
C TYR A 49 10.16 -21.00 -1.22
N TYR A 50 10.55 -20.43 -2.37
CA TYR A 50 10.88 -19.00 -2.40
C TYR A 50 9.64 -18.10 -2.48
N PHE A 51 8.61 -18.54 -3.20
CA PHE A 51 7.34 -17.79 -3.32
C PHE A 51 6.42 -17.94 -2.10
N GLN A 52 6.59 -18.99 -1.27
CA GLN A 52 5.83 -19.14 -0.03
C GLN A 52 6.41 -18.34 1.15
N GLN A 53 7.59 -17.71 0.99
CA GLN A 53 8.32 -17.07 2.09
C GLN A 53 8.90 -15.68 1.77
N ARG A 54 8.32 -14.91 0.83
CA ARG A 54 8.64 -13.46 0.80
C ARG A 54 7.98 -12.73 1.98
N PRO A 55 8.58 -11.63 2.46
CA PRO A 55 8.00 -10.76 3.48
C PRO A 55 6.89 -9.89 2.89
N ILE A 56 5.98 -10.48 2.11
CA ILE A 56 4.65 -9.94 1.90
C ILE A 56 3.83 -10.41 3.12
N GLY A 57 4.31 -10.12 4.33
CA GLY A 57 3.82 -10.79 5.54
C GLY A 57 4.87 -11.25 6.57
N GLY A 58 6.12 -10.79 6.49
CA GLY A 58 7.09 -10.90 7.60
C GLY A 58 7.39 -9.50 8.11
N ASP A 59 7.61 -9.33 9.43
CA ASP A 59 7.87 -8.04 10.13
C ASP A 59 8.48 -7.00 9.19
N ARG A 60 7.61 -6.25 8.50
CA ARG A 60 8.06 -5.28 7.52
C ARG A 60 8.89 -4.28 8.32
N PRO A 61 10.11 -3.94 7.88
CA PRO A 61 11.04 -3.17 8.70
C PRO A 61 10.57 -1.72 8.93
N PHE A 62 9.37 -1.36 8.49
CA PHE A 62 8.78 -0.04 8.64
C PHE A 62 7.70 -0.07 9.74
N PRO A 63 8.11 0.15 11.00
CA PRO A 63 7.19 0.62 12.00
C PRO A 63 6.88 2.09 11.71
N ILE A 64 5.58 2.39 11.66
CA ILE A 64 5.00 3.63 12.17
C ILE A 64 5.31 4.84 11.30
N LEU A 65 4.26 5.45 10.75
CA LEU A 65 4.27 6.87 10.42
C LEU A 65 4.77 7.63 11.66
N ASP A 66 6.05 7.97 11.66
CA ASP A 66 6.70 8.80 12.69
C ASP A 66 6.24 10.27 12.58
N ALA A 67 5.36 10.54 11.61
CA ALA A 67 4.60 11.76 11.51
C ALA A 67 3.57 11.81 12.65
N THR A 68 3.42 12.98 13.26
CA THR A 68 2.30 13.36 14.14
C THR A 68 0.98 13.45 13.37
N LEU A 69 0.72 12.50 12.46
CA LEU A 69 -0.55 12.37 11.77
C LEU A 69 -1.58 11.85 12.76
N LEU A 70 -2.47 12.74 13.19
CA LEU A 70 -3.60 12.36 14.02
C LEU A 70 -4.65 11.63 13.17
N ALA A 71 -5.26 10.59 13.73
CA ALA A 71 -6.31 9.84 13.03
C ALA A 71 -7.49 10.75 12.68
N THR A 72 -7.87 11.68 13.56
CA THR A 72 -8.90 12.69 13.30
C THR A 72 -8.58 13.58 12.10
N ASP A 73 -7.31 13.96 11.93
CA ASP A 73 -6.89 14.81 10.81
C ASP A 73 -6.92 14.02 9.50
N LEU A 74 -6.46 12.77 9.53
CA LEU A 74 -6.54 11.88 8.37
C LEU A 74 -8.00 11.66 7.97
N GLN A 75 -8.89 11.34 8.91
CA GLN A 75 -10.33 11.16 8.65
C GLN A 75 -10.96 12.40 8.01
N ALA A 76 -10.61 13.60 8.47
CA ALA A 76 -11.10 14.84 7.91
C ALA A 76 -10.62 15.04 6.45
N ILE A 77 -9.35 14.73 6.16
CA ILE A 77 -8.80 14.79 4.81
C ILE A 77 -9.50 13.77 3.91
N LEU A 78 -9.65 12.52 4.36
CA LEU A 78 -10.31 11.47 3.56
C LEU A 78 -11.76 11.86 3.24
N SER A 79 -12.48 12.37 4.24
CA SER A 79 -13.86 12.87 4.06
C SER A 79 -13.93 14.05 3.09
N SER A 80 -12.93 14.93 3.08
CA SER A 80 -12.89 16.08 2.15
C SER A 80 -12.56 15.69 0.70
N HIS A 81 -12.15 14.44 0.46
CA HIS A 81 -11.89 13.88 -0.87
C HIS A 81 -12.99 12.88 -1.28
N ASP A 82 -14.18 13.00 -0.69
CA ASP A 82 -15.36 12.20 -1.01
C ASP A 82 -15.21 10.70 -0.68
N LEU A 83 -14.34 10.34 0.28
CA LEU A 83 -14.36 8.99 0.86
C LEU A 83 -15.28 8.97 2.09
N ALA A 84 -16.17 7.99 2.14
CA ALA A 84 -17.04 7.75 3.29
C ALA A 84 -16.38 6.76 4.25
N PRO A 85 -16.54 6.92 5.57
CA PRO A 85 -16.12 5.90 6.52
C PRO A 85 -16.92 4.62 6.29
N GLU A 86 -16.22 3.50 6.21
CA GLU A 86 -16.84 2.17 6.23
C GLU A 86 -17.15 1.76 7.66
N GLY A 87 -18.20 0.95 7.81
CA GLY A 87 -18.56 0.35 9.10
C GLY A 87 -17.64 -0.84 9.44
N GLU A 88 -18.25 -2.01 9.68
CA GLU A 88 -17.48 -3.23 9.88
C GLU A 88 -16.90 -3.72 8.54
N ILE A 89 -15.57 -3.85 8.49
CA ILE A 89 -14.85 -4.33 7.32
C ILE A 89 -14.75 -5.85 7.42
N VAL A 90 -15.24 -6.56 6.40
CA VAL A 90 -15.07 -8.01 6.29
C VAL A 90 -14.00 -8.32 5.28
N PHE A 91 -12.96 -8.97 5.76
CA PHE A 91 -11.83 -9.40 4.95
C PHE A 91 -12.05 -10.82 4.44
N VAL A 92 -11.88 -11.01 3.14
CA VAL A 92 -11.81 -12.33 2.54
C VAL A 92 -10.48 -12.95 2.95
N LYS A 93 -10.57 -14.01 3.77
CA LYS A 93 -9.43 -14.67 4.38
C LYS A 93 -8.50 -15.28 3.34
N ASP A 94 -7.21 -15.02 3.50
CA ASP A 94 -6.15 -15.78 2.89
C ASP A 94 -5.48 -16.65 3.97
N GLN A 95 -5.47 -17.96 3.77
CA GLN A 95 -4.87 -18.90 4.73
C GLN A 95 -3.36 -18.68 4.91
N GLN A 96 -2.71 -18.00 3.97
CA GLN A 96 -1.28 -17.70 4.04
C GLN A 96 -0.95 -16.48 4.92
N LEU A 97 -1.95 -15.70 5.38
CA LEU A 97 -1.77 -14.40 6.04
C LEU A 97 -2.21 -14.36 7.51
N ASP A 98 -2.33 -15.52 8.17
CA ASP A 98 -2.86 -15.64 9.53
C ASP A 98 -2.18 -14.73 10.57
N ASN A 99 -0.86 -14.46 10.43
CA ASN A 99 -0.11 -13.59 11.35
C ASN A 99 -0.41 -12.08 11.19
N TYR A 100 -0.92 -11.64 10.03
CA TYR A 100 -1.18 -10.23 9.71
C TYR A 100 -2.63 -9.82 10.00
N ARG A 101 -3.51 -10.82 10.09
CA ARG A 101 -4.96 -10.67 10.21
C ARG A 101 -5.40 -9.78 11.39
N HIS A 102 -4.74 -9.89 12.54
CA HIS A 102 -5.10 -9.08 13.72
C HIS A 102 -4.91 -7.57 13.51
N GLN A 103 -3.83 -7.16 12.83
CA GLN A 103 -3.50 -5.74 12.65
C GLN A 103 -4.41 -5.06 11.62
N ILE A 104 -4.92 -5.85 10.69
CA ILE A 104 -5.78 -5.41 9.60
C ILE A 104 -7.25 -5.33 10.07
N GLN A 105 -7.69 -6.20 10.97
CA GLN A 105 -9.05 -6.21 11.52
C GLN A 105 -9.37 -5.00 12.41
N GLU A 106 -8.37 -4.35 12.98
CA GLU A 106 -8.53 -3.12 13.78
C GLU A 106 -8.37 -1.84 12.95
N ALA A 107 -8.16 -1.96 11.64
CA ALA A 107 -8.01 -0.80 10.78
C ALA A 107 -9.34 -0.06 10.58
N SER A 108 -9.26 1.26 10.54
CA SER A 108 -10.33 2.09 10.01
C SER A 108 -10.24 2.10 8.49
N CYS A 109 -11.39 2.14 7.81
CA CYS A 109 -11.47 2.24 6.36
C CYS A 109 -12.33 3.42 5.95
N PHE A 110 -11.87 4.11 4.92
CA PHE A 110 -12.64 5.09 4.17
C PHE A 110 -12.62 4.67 2.72
N SER A 111 -13.76 4.69 2.05
CA SER A 111 -13.87 4.22 0.67
C SER A 111 -14.80 5.10 -0.17
N ASN A 112 -14.63 4.96 -1.47
CA ASN A 112 -15.64 5.34 -2.46
C ASN A 112 -15.74 4.17 -3.48
N PRO A 113 -16.59 4.26 -4.51
CA PRO A 113 -16.73 3.16 -5.48
C PRO A 113 -15.45 2.81 -6.27
N SER A 114 -14.38 3.59 -6.19
CA SER A 114 -13.16 3.41 -6.98
C SER A 114 -11.95 2.97 -6.17
N TYR A 115 -11.91 3.35 -4.89
CA TYR A 115 -10.78 3.02 -4.04
C TYR A 115 -11.10 3.12 -2.56
N ALA A 116 -10.26 2.48 -1.75
CA ALA A 116 -10.32 2.48 -0.31
C ALA A 116 -8.96 2.82 0.31
N ILE A 117 -9.00 3.57 1.40
CA ILE A 117 -7.85 3.88 2.25
C ILE A 117 -8.10 3.23 3.59
N PHE A 118 -7.12 2.48 4.07
CA PHE A 118 -7.12 1.84 5.37
C PHE A 118 -6.05 2.45 6.24
N PHE A 119 -6.31 2.57 7.53
CA PHE A 119 -5.27 2.99 8.46
C PHE A 119 -5.48 2.39 9.85
N SER A 120 -4.38 2.13 10.53
CA SER A 120 -4.38 1.78 11.95
C SER A 120 -3.85 2.95 12.77
N SER A 121 -4.35 3.09 14.00
CA SER A 121 -3.91 4.15 14.91
C SER A 121 -3.81 3.64 16.34
N GLU A 122 -2.88 4.22 17.09
CA GLU A 122 -2.69 3.95 18.52
C GLU A 122 -2.69 5.29 19.24
N ASN A 123 -3.51 5.45 20.28
CA ASN A 123 -3.66 6.72 21.01
C ASN A 123 -3.93 7.92 20.08
N ASN A 124 -4.79 7.74 19.07
CA ASN A 124 -5.12 8.73 18.03
C ASN A 124 -3.95 9.12 17.09
N ILE A 125 -2.81 8.43 17.14
CA ILE A 125 -1.69 8.63 16.21
C ILE A 125 -1.73 7.53 15.16
N VAL A 126 -1.80 7.91 13.89
CA VAL A 126 -1.78 6.96 12.78
C VAL A 126 -0.43 6.25 12.76
N LYS A 127 -0.48 4.92 12.71
CA LYS A 127 0.71 4.07 12.64
C LYS A 127 0.96 3.62 11.21
N ARG A 128 -0.09 3.30 10.46
CA ARG A 128 0.04 2.75 9.11
C ARG A 128 -1.10 3.22 8.24
N ILE A 129 -0.82 3.38 6.96
CA ILE A 129 -1.82 3.67 5.93
C ILE A 129 -1.59 2.72 4.78
N TRP A 130 -2.66 2.08 4.33
CA TRP A 130 -2.71 1.22 3.16
C TRP A 130 -3.80 1.70 2.22
N PHE A 131 -3.74 1.17 1.01
CA PHE A 131 -4.61 1.60 -0.06
C PHE A 131 -5.02 0.38 -0.91
N ASP A 132 -6.28 0.35 -1.33
CA ASP A 132 -6.82 -0.62 -2.27
C ASP A 132 -7.53 0.12 -3.41
N TYR A 133 -7.43 -0.41 -4.61
CA TYR A 133 -7.90 0.24 -5.84
C TYR A 133 -8.69 -0.73 -6.70
N ASP A 134 -9.95 -0.39 -6.95
CA ASP A 134 -10.84 -1.21 -7.78
C ASP A 134 -10.82 -0.71 -9.24
N GLU A 135 -10.34 -1.59 -10.12
CA GLU A 135 -10.22 -1.34 -11.56
C GLU A 135 -11.58 -1.19 -12.25
N GLY A 136 -12.64 -1.87 -11.78
CA GLY A 136 -13.95 -1.91 -12.44
C GLY A 136 -14.62 -0.54 -12.55
N HIS A 137 -14.16 0.42 -11.75
CA HIS A 137 -14.64 1.79 -11.69
C HIS A 137 -13.57 2.85 -12.04
N SER A 138 -12.45 2.45 -12.65
CA SER A 138 -11.29 3.27 -13.05
C SER A 138 -11.56 4.22 -14.23
N VAL A 139 -12.42 5.22 -14.03
CA VAL A 139 -12.54 6.37 -14.95
C VAL A 139 -11.40 7.36 -14.67
N GLU A 140 -10.93 8.10 -15.69
CA GLU A 140 -9.83 9.07 -15.56
C GLU A 140 -10.04 10.06 -14.40
N SER A 141 -11.29 10.46 -14.15
CA SER A 141 -11.66 11.33 -13.02
C SER A 141 -11.27 10.74 -11.66
N ASN A 142 -11.39 9.42 -11.48
CA ASN A 142 -11.11 8.76 -10.21
C ASN A 142 -9.61 8.67 -9.96
N ARG A 143 -8.82 8.41 -11.01
CA ARG A 143 -7.35 8.49 -10.93
C ARG A 143 -6.88 9.89 -10.60
N LEU A 144 -7.49 10.93 -11.19
CA LEU A 144 -7.16 12.32 -10.87
C LEU A 144 -7.51 12.69 -9.42
N ALA A 145 -8.68 12.27 -8.93
CA ALA A 145 -9.09 12.49 -7.54
C ALA A 145 -8.12 11.81 -6.57
N MET A 146 -7.76 10.56 -6.86
CA MET A 146 -6.81 9.77 -6.08
C MET A 146 -5.40 10.36 -6.10
N ALA A 147 -4.91 10.78 -7.28
CA ALA A 147 -3.65 11.50 -7.40
C ALA A 147 -3.67 12.79 -6.57
N GLY A 148 -4.80 13.50 -6.55
CA GLY A 148 -5.01 14.68 -5.72
C GLY A 148 -4.92 14.38 -4.21
N LEU A 149 -5.60 13.33 -3.75
CA LEU A 149 -5.55 12.88 -2.36
C LEU A 149 -4.13 12.47 -1.95
N LEU A 150 -3.49 11.60 -2.73
CA LEU A 150 -2.14 11.12 -2.46
C LEU A 150 -1.15 12.29 -2.44
N HIS A 151 -1.26 13.22 -3.38
CA HIS A 151 -0.42 14.41 -3.41
C HIS A 151 -0.61 15.29 -2.17
N HIS A 152 -1.86 15.53 -1.75
CA HIS A 152 -2.13 16.30 -0.53
C HIS A 152 -1.53 15.62 0.71
N LEU A 153 -1.67 14.30 0.85
CA LEU A 153 -1.04 13.55 1.93
C LEU A 153 0.50 13.65 1.87
N GLY A 154 1.07 13.55 0.67
CA GLY A 154 2.49 13.70 0.40
C GLY A 154 3.05 15.05 0.80
N GLU A 155 2.42 16.13 0.34
CA GLU A 155 2.84 17.51 0.62
C GLU A 155 2.71 17.84 2.11
N LYS A 156 1.60 17.44 2.75
CA LYS A 156 1.30 17.80 4.13
C LYS A 156 2.12 17.01 5.16
N TYR A 157 2.39 15.74 4.88
CA TYR A 157 3.02 14.83 5.84
C TYR A 157 4.34 14.22 5.37
N ALA A 158 4.88 14.70 4.24
CA ALA A 158 6.13 14.21 3.65
C ALA A 158 6.10 12.69 3.44
N LEU A 159 5.10 12.20 2.69
CA LEU A 159 4.87 10.76 2.47
C LEU A 159 5.33 10.28 1.11
N VAL A 160 5.63 8.99 1.05
CA VAL A 160 5.95 8.20 -0.13
C VAL A 160 4.96 7.06 -0.23
N LEU A 161 4.51 6.78 -1.45
CA LEU A 161 3.77 5.57 -1.78
C LEU A 161 4.77 4.46 -2.13
N VAL A 162 4.62 3.31 -1.49
CA VAL A 162 5.41 2.12 -1.75
C VAL A 162 4.52 1.08 -2.40
N ASP A 163 4.88 0.67 -3.61
CA ASP A 163 4.32 -0.47 -4.31
C ASP A 163 5.27 -1.66 -4.12
N TRP A 164 4.90 -2.55 -3.21
CA TRP A 164 5.68 -3.73 -2.88
C TRP A 164 5.69 -4.78 -3.98
N TYR A 165 4.70 -4.74 -4.87
CA TYR A 165 4.53 -5.72 -5.93
C TYR A 165 5.36 -5.34 -7.17
N GLU A 166 5.28 -4.08 -7.60
CA GLU A 166 6.11 -3.55 -8.69
C GLU A 166 7.49 -3.07 -8.23
N LYS A 167 7.78 -3.13 -6.93
CA LYS A 167 9.02 -2.64 -6.29
C LYS A 167 9.33 -1.19 -6.65
N ARG A 168 8.31 -0.34 -6.54
CA ARG A 168 8.43 1.09 -6.84
C ARG A 168 8.12 1.91 -5.61
N ALA A 169 8.84 3.01 -5.45
CA ALA A 169 8.55 4.01 -4.44
C ALA A 169 8.37 5.37 -5.12
N ILE A 170 7.31 6.08 -4.75
CA ILE A 170 6.89 7.32 -5.40
C ILE A 170 6.78 8.40 -4.33
N ASP A 171 7.57 9.46 -4.48
CA ASP A 171 7.44 10.67 -3.66
C ASP A 171 6.13 11.39 -3.99
N LEU A 172 5.21 11.40 -3.02
CA LEU A 172 3.88 11.96 -3.20
C LEU A 172 3.88 13.49 -3.21
N SER A 173 4.96 14.15 -2.78
CA SER A 173 5.11 15.59 -2.99
C SER A 173 5.23 15.95 -4.48
N ASN A 174 5.61 15.00 -5.34
CA ASN A 174 5.63 15.17 -6.78
C ASN A 174 4.30 14.72 -7.40
N LYS A 175 3.41 15.69 -7.64
CA LYS A 175 2.09 15.45 -8.24
C LYS A 175 2.16 14.80 -9.62
N GLU A 176 3.12 15.20 -10.46
CA GLU A 176 3.28 14.68 -11.81
C GLU A 176 3.73 13.21 -11.79
N ALA A 177 4.70 12.89 -10.93
CA ALA A 177 5.15 11.51 -10.73
C ALA A 177 4.04 10.61 -10.19
N THR A 178 3.25 11.11 -9.23
CA THR A 178 2.10 10.39 -8.67
C THR A 178 1.07 10.09 -9.76
N LEU A 179 0.69 11.09 -10.57
CA LEU A 179 -0.27 10.90 -11.65
C LEU A 179 0.26 9.95 -12.73
N GLN A 180 1.54 10.06 -13.08
CA GLN A 180 2.17 9.18 -14.07
C GLN A 180 2.20 7.73 -13.59
N TYR A 181 2.59 7.50 -12.34
CA TYR A 181 2.55 6.19 -11.72
C TYR A 181 1.14 5.58 -11.78
N LEU A 182 0.09 6.34 -11.43
CA LEU A 182 -1.30 5.86 -11.49
C LEU A 182 -1.82 5.60 -12.92
N LYS A 183 -1.15 6.14 -13.95
CA LYS A 183 -1.45 5.82 -15.35
C LYS A 183 -0.73 4.57 -15.82
N ASP A 184 0.51 4.37 -15.36
CA ASP A 184 1.37 3.25 -15.75
C ASP A 184 1.01 1.97 -15.00
N THR A 185 0.53 2.10 -13.76
CA THR A 185 0.05 0.98 -12.96
C THR A 185 -1.34 0.58 -13.43
N SER A 186 -1.39 -0.43 -14.31
CA SER A 186 -2.62 -1.21 -14.53
C SER A 186 -2.76 -2.19 -13.37
N PRO A 187 -3.90 -2.21 -12.65
CA PRO A 187 -4.10 -3.18 -11.57
C PRO A 187 -4.02 -4.58 -12.17
N LYS A 188 -3.13 -5.43 -11.65
CA LYS A 188 -3.15 -6.85 -12.03
C LYS A 188 -4.26 -7.48 -11.20
N THR A 189 -5.37 -7.83 -11.84
CA THR A 189 -6.37 -8.75 -11.28
C THR A 189 -5.66 -9.99 -10.75
N VAL A 190 -5.72 -10.22 -9.44
CA VAL A 190 -5.41 -11.52 -8.83
C VAL A 190 -6.68 -12.36 -8.86
#